data_AF-A0A931N9F2-F1
#
_entry.id   AF-A0A931N9F2-F1
#
_cell.length_a   1.000
_cell.length_b   1.000
_cell.length_c   1.000
_cell.angle_alpha   90.00
_cell.angle_beta   90.00
_cell.angle_gamma   90.00
#
_symmetry.space_group_name_H-M   'P 1'
#
loop_
_entity.id
_entity.type
_entity.pdbx_description
1 polymer ?
#
loop_
_entity_poly.entity_id
_entity_poly.type
_entity_poly.pdbx_seq_one_letter_code
_entity_poly.pdbx_strand_id
1 'polypeptide(L)'
;MVGLIRPWITRGSLRHLLALAVVVLGACGIGFWLLEPKAVSLADGLWLAFTTAATVGYGDIVPTTTASKIFSVFVVLLGYAALSLVTAAIAAMWVETTERQVERDILNELHREVKALRAEIEQLRADRKP
;
A
#
# COMPACT_ATOMS: atom_id res chain seq x y z
N MET A 1 2.11 13.11 17.30
CA MET A 1 1.07 13.21 16.26
C MET A 1 1.00 12.04 15.28
N VAL A 2 2.06 11.22 15.12
CA VAL A 2 2.07 10.06 14.18
C VAL A 2 1.49 8.75 14.78
N GLY A 3 1.29 8.68 16.10
CA GLY A 3 0.83 7.46 16.79
C GLY A 3 -0.64 7.07 16.59
N LEU A 4 -1.48 7.97 16.08
CA LEU A 4 -2.93 7.75 15.97
C LEU A 4 -3.34 6.96 14.72
N ILE A 5 -2.47 6.90 13.70
CA ILE A 5 -2.73 6.23 12.40
C ILE A 5 -2.34 4.74 12.44
N ARG A 6 -1.60 4.32 13.47
CA ARG A 6 -0.93 3.02 13.56
C ARG A 6 -1.84 1.77 13.60
N PRO A 7 -3.05 1.78 14.21
CA PRO A 7 -3.85 0.55 14.29
C PRO A 7 -4.65 0.23 13.02
N TRP A 8 -4.79 1.17 12.07
CA TRP A 8 -5.58 0.97 10.85
C TRP A 8 -4.82 0.29 9.70
N ILE A 9 -3.49 0.19 9.80
CA ILE A 9 -2.63 -0.30 8.71
C ILE A 9 -2.35 -1.82 8.79
N THR A 10 -2.48 -2.47 9.93
CA THR A 10 -2.02 -3.86 10.10
C THR A 10 -3.16 -4.89 10.10
N ARG A 11 -3.06 -5.82 9.15
CA ARG A 11 -3.78 -7.11 8.99
C ARG A 11 -5.17 -7.14 8.36
N GLY A 12 -5.90 -6.02 8.30
CA GLY A 12 -7.17 -5.92 7.57
C GLY A 12 -7.18 -4.85 6.46
N SER A 13 -6.15 -4.01 6.35
CA SER A 13 -6.23 -2.73 5.64
C SER A 13 -6.32 -2.86 4.12
N LEU A 14 -5.63 -3.81 3.50
CA LEU A 14 -5.58 -3.91 2.04
C LEU A 14 -6.97 -4.10 1.42
N ARG A 15 -7.80 -4.99 1.98
CA ARG A 15 -9.17 -5.18 1.48
C ARG A 15 -10.04 -3.94 1.65
N HIS A 16 -9.85 -3.17 2.73
CA HIS A 16 -10.63 -1.95 2.98
C HIS A 16 -10.15 -0.80 2.09
N LEU A 17 -8.84 -0.69 1.82
CA LEU A 17 -8.27 0.26 0.87
C LEU A 17 -8.72 -0.04 -0.55
N LEU A 18 -8.71 -1.31 -0.95
CA LEU A 18 -9.22 -1.74 -2.25
C LEU A 18 -10.74 -1.50 -2.36
N ALA A 19 -11.52 -1.87 -1.33
CA ALA A 19 -12.95 -1.61 -1.31
C ALA A 19 -13.26 -0.10 -1.38
N LEU A 20 -12.53 0.72 -0.63
CA LEU A 20 -12.66 2.17 -0.68
C LEU A 20 -12.29 2.71 -2.06
N ALA A 21 -11.21 2.23 -2.68
CA ALA A 21 -10.81 2.63 -4.03
C ALA A 21 -11.88 2.28 -5.06
N VAL A 22 -12.51 1.09 -4.96
CA VAL A 22 -13.62 0.69 -5.83
C VAL A 22 -14.84 1.58 -5.62
N VAL A 23 -15.21 1.88 -4.37
CA VAL A 23 -16.33 2.79 -4.05
C VAL A 23 -16.07 4.19 -4.58
N VAL A 24 -14.85 4.70 -4.40
CA VAL A 24 -14.42 6.02 -4.88
C VAL A 24 -14.44 6.07 -6.40
N LEU A 25 -13.90 5.06 -7.09
CA LEU A 25 -13.96 4.98 -8.55
C LEU A 25 -15.40 4.91 -9.05
N GLY A 26 -16.27 4.16 -8.37
CA GLY A 26 -17.71 4.12 -8.66
C GLY A 26 -18.37 5.49 -8.54
N ALA A 27 -18.10 6.20 -7.45
CA ALA A 27 -18.60 7.56 -7.23
C ALA A 27 -18.05 8.55 -8.28
N CYS A 28 -16.78 8.44 -8.66
CA CYS A 28 -16.20 9.23 -9.74
C CYS A 28 -16.83 8.92 -11.10
N GLY A 29 -17.15 7.66 -11.38
CA GLY A 29 -17.82 7.25 -12.61
C GLY A 29 -19.24 7.80 -12.72
N ILE A 30 -19.99 7.76 -11.62
CA ILE A 30 -21.30 8.43 -11.52
C ILE A 30 -21.14 9.94 -11.72
N GLY A 31 -20.13 10.56 -11.09
CA GLY A 31 -19.83 11.99 -11.28
C GLY A 31 -19.59 12.35 -12.74
N PHE A 32 -18.74 11.60 -13.45
CA PHE A 32 -18.51 11.81 -14.87
C PHE A 32 -19.75 11.60 -15.72
N TRP A 33 -20.55 10.56 -15.44
CA TRP A 33 -21.81 10.33 -16.14
C TRP A 33 -22.80 11.51 -16.00
N LEU A 34 -22.85 12.18 -14.84
CA LEU A 34 -23.69 13.37 -14.64
C LEU A 34 -23.10 14.64 -15.27
N LEU A 35 -21.77 14.80 -15.23
CA LEU A 35 -21.08 16.04 -15.61
C LEU A 35 -20.70 16.10 -17.09
N GLU A 36 -20.61 14.94 -17.76
CA GLU A 36 -20.12 14.81 -19.13
C GLU A 36 -21.23 14.31 -20.07
N PRO A 37 -21.79 15.17 -20.95
CA PRO A 37 -22.86 14.79 -21.87
C PRO A 37 -22.45 13.71 -22.88
N LYS A 38 -21.15 13.54 -23.14
CA LYS A 38 -20.62 12.51 -24.03
C LYS A 38 -20.56 11.12 -23.39
N ALA A 39 -20.65 11.03 -22.06
CA ALA A 39 -20.78 9.76 -21.37
C ALA A 39 -22.25 9.32 -21.42
N VAL A 40 -22.64 8.61 -22.48
CA VAL A 40 -24.04 8.25 -22.74
C VAL A 40 -24.55 7.23 -21.73
N SER A 41 -23.69 6.30 -21.30
CA SER A 41 -24.00 5.26 -20.32
C SER A 41 -23.19 5.42 -19.03
N LEU A 42 -23.66 4.77 -17.95
CA LEU A 42 -22.89 4.69 -16.70
C LEU A 42 -21.54 3.98 -16.91
N ALA A 43 -21.49 3.02 -17.85
CA ALA A 43 -20.26 2.33 -18.21
C ALA A 43 -19.22 3.29 -18.81
N ASP A 44 -19.65 4.25 -19.64
CA ASP A 44 -18.78 5.28 -20.20
C ASP A 44 -18.24 6.22 -19.12
N GLY A 45 -19.09 6.58 -18.14
CA GLY A 45 -18.67 7.38 -16.98
C GLY A 45 -17.64 6.64 -16.12
N LEU A 46 -17.87 5.35 -15.82
CA LEU A 46 -16.93 4.50 -15.11
C LEU A 46 -15.62 4.31 -15.87
N TRP A 47 -15.68 4.14 -17.18
CA TRP A 47 -14.52 4.02 -18.05
C TRP A 47 -13.68 5.31 -18.04
N LEU A 48 -14.34 6.47 -18.16
CA LEU A 48 -13.69 7.77 -18.08
C LEU A 48 -13.04 7.99 -16.69
N ALA A 49 -13.73 7.62 -15.60
CA ALA A 49 -13.18 7.68 -14.26
C ALA A 49 -11.94 6.79 -14.09
N PHE A 50 -12.02 5.55 -14.57
CA PHE A 50 -10.94 4.58 -14.46
C PHE A 50 -9.70 5.03 -15.26
N THR A 51 -9.87 5.39 -16.53
CA THR A 51 -8.77 5.83 -17.39
C THR A 51 -8.12 7.12 -16.92
N THR A 52 -8.91 8.04 -16.34
CA THR A 52 -8.42 9.30 -15.73
C THR A 52 -7.67 9.04 -14.43
N ALA A 53 -8.24 8.25 -13.52
CA ALA A 53 -7.60 7.90 -12.24
C ALA A 53 -6.32 7.08 -12.43
N ALA A 54 -6.29 6.20 -13.42
CA ALA A 54 -5.10 5.44 -13.80
C ALA A 54 -4.09 6.27 -14.60
N THR A 55 -4.39 7.53 -14.93
CA THR A 55 -3.54 8.43 -15.74
C THR A 55 -3.22 7.90 -17.15
N VAL A 56 -4.03 6.98 -17.67
CA VAL A 56 -3.85 6.38 -19.00
C VAL A 56 -4.38 7.31 -20.08
N GLY A 57 -5.63 7.79 -19.91
CA GLY A 57 -6.25 8.78 -20.80
C GLY A 57 -6.22 8.43 -22.29
N TYR A 58 -6.86 7.33 -22.69
CA TYR A 58 -6.88 6.88 -24.10
C TYR A 58 -7.41 7.92 -25.09
N GLY A 59 -8.25 8.86 -24.62
CA GLY A 59 -8.75 9.98 -25.42
C GLY A 59 -9.97 9.64 -26.29
N ASP A 60 -10.53 8.44 -26.13
CA ASP A 60 -11.79 7.99 -26.72
C ASP A 60 -12.99 8.74 -26.15
N ILE A 61 -13.01 8.90 -24.82
CA ILE A 61 -13.96 9.75 -24.10
C ILE A 61 -13.14 10.78 -23.32
N VAL A 62 -13.49 12.05 -23.44
CA VAL A 62 -12.77 13.15 -22.80
C VAL A 62 -13.74 14.15 -22.17
N PRO A 63 -13.34 14.81 -21.06
CA PRO A 63 -14.16 15.83 -20.44
C PRO A 63 -14.28 17.05 -21.36
N THR A 64 -15.48 17.38 -21.81
CA THR A 64 -15.73 18.52 -22.70
C THR A 64 -16.25 19.74 -21.96
N THR A 65 -17.04 19.53 -20.89
CA THR A 65 -17.62 20.63 -20.11
C THR A 65 -16.60 21.23 -19.14
N THR A 66 -16.77 22.51 -18.78
CA THR A 66 -15.91 23.14 -17.77
C THR A 66 -15.97 22.41 -16.42
N ALA A 67 -17.17 21.94 -16.05
CA ALA A 67 -17.38 21.22 -14.80
C ALA A 67 -16.70 19.85 -14.81
N SER A 68 -16.81 19.07 -15.89
CA SER A 68 -16.15 17.77 -16.00
C SER A 68 -14.62 17.89 -16.08
N LYS A 69 -14.09 18.97 -16.69
CA LYS A 69 -12.65 19.27 -16.70
C LYS A 69 -12.12 19.56 -15.31
N ILE A 70 -12.79 20.43 -14.54
CA ILE A 70 -12.40 20.72 -13.15
C ILE A 70 -12.48 19.44 -12.31
N PHE A 71 -13.55 18.66 -12.47
CA PHE A 71 -13.70 17.38 -11.80
C PHE A 71 -12.55 16.40 -12.13
N SER A 72 -12.12 16.35 -13.38
CA SER A 72 -11.01 15.48 -13.82
C SER A 72 -9.71 15.79 -13.10
N VAL A 73 -9.42 17.07 -12.82
CA VAL A 73 -8.23 17.46 -12.04
C VAL A 73 -8.24 16.79 -10.67
N PHE A 74 -9.38 16.80 -9.97
CA PHE A 74 -9.52 16.13 -8.68
C PHE A 74 -9.36 14.62 -8.79
N VAL A 75 -9.92 14.00 -9.84
CA VAL A 75 -9.80 12.56 -10.08
C VAL A 75 -8.35 12.16 -10.33
N VAL A 76 -7.58 12.95 -11.08
CA VAL A 76 -6.14 12.71 -11.29
C VAL A 76 -5.37 12.79 -9.97
N LEU A 77 -5.62 13.80 -9.14
CA LEU A 77 -4.96 13.93 -7.83
C LEU A 77 -5.28 12.72 -6.93
N LEU A 78 -6.52 12.26 -6.96
CA LEU A 78 -6.97 11.09 -6.19
C LEU A 78 -6.33 9.79 -6.70
N GLY A 79 -6.24 9.63 -8.02
CA GLY A 79 -5.53 8.52 -8.66
C GLY A 79 -4.05 8.47 -8.27
N TYR A 80 -3.38 9.62 -8.27
CA TYR A 80 -1.99 9.73 -7.82
C TYR A 80 -1.80 9.37 -6.35
N ALA A 81 -2.71 9.83 -5.48
CA ALA A 81 -2.70 9.46 -4.06
C ALA A 81 -2.90 7.95 -3.87
N ALA A 82 -3.80 7.32 -4.62
CA ALA A 82 -4.03 5.89 -4.57
C ALA A 82 -2.81 5.09 -5.02
N LEU A 83 -2.19 5.45 -6.16
CA LEU A 83 -0.96 4.82 -6.66
C LEU A 83 0.21 4.96 -5.67
N SER A 84 0.35 6.13 -5.04
CA SER A 84 1.37 6.38 -4.03
C SER A 84 1.18 5.50 -2.80
N LEU A 85 -0.06 5.32 -2.35
CA LEU A 85 -0.38 4.47 -1.21
C LEU A 85 -0.10 2.99 -1.48
N VAL A 86 -0.45 2.51 -2.68
CA VAL A 86 -0.13 1.13 -3.10
C VAL A 86 1.39 0.92 -3.10
N THR A 87 2.14 1.87 -3.67
CA THR A 87 3.61 1.82 -3.70
C THR A 87 4.20 1.80 -2.29
N ALA A 88 3.71 2.67 -1.41
CA ALA A 88 4.14 2.71 0.00
C ALA A 88 3.81 1.42 0.75
N ALA A 89 2.65 0.81 0.49
CA ALA A 89 2.26 -0.46 1.10
C ALA A 89 3.20 -1.60 0.67
N ILE A 90 3.54 -1.68 -0.62
CA ILE A 90 4.50 -2.67 -1.13
C ILE A 90 5.88 -2.47 -0.48
N ALA A 91 6.36 -1.23 -0.43
CA ALA A 91 7.63 -0.90 0.21
C ALA A 91 7.64 -1.29 1.70
N ALA A 92 6.55 -1.01 2.43
CA ALA A 92 6.41 -1.41 3.83
C ALA A 92 6.44 -2.93 4.03
N MET A 93 5.84 -3.71 3.11
CA MET A 93 5.91 -5.17 3.15
C MET A 93 7.34 -5.69 2.96
N TRP A 94 8.12 -5.08 2.05
CA TRP A 94 9.52 -5.44 1.85
C TRP A 94 10.39 -5.09 3.07
N VAL A 95 10.17 -3.92 3.65
CA VAL A 95 10.88 -3.49 4.87
C VAL A 95 10.56 -4.42 6.04
N GLU A 96 9.28 -4.75 6.29
CA GLU A 96 8.88 -5.65 7.38
C GLU A 96 9.49 -7.06 7.22
N THR A 97 9.58 -7.55 5.98
CA THR A 97 10.21 -8.85 5.69
C THR A 97 11.71 -8.81 5.99
N THR A 98 12.37 -7.72 5.61
CA THR A 98 13.81 -7.50 5.86
C THR A 98 14.09 -7.36 7.36
N GLU A 99 13.32 -6.56 8.09
CA GLU A 99 13.49 -6.36 9.53
C GLU A 99 13.34 -7.69 10.30
N ARG A 100 12.34 -8.51 9.96
CA ARG A 100 12.15 -9.83 10.58
C ARG A 100 13.29 -10.80 10.29
N GLN A 101 13.90 -10.70 9.10
CA GLN A 101 15.05 -11.51 8.76
C GLN A 101 16.27 -11.11 9.59
N VAL A 102 16.54 -9.80 9.69
CA VAL A 102 17.64 -9.25 10.51
C VAL A 102 17.47 -9.61 11.98
N GLU A 103 16.27 -9.48 12.54
CA GLU A 103 15.98 -9.87 13.93
C GLU A 103 16.27 -11.35 14.17
N ARG A 104 15.84 -12.23 13.25
CA ARG A 104 16.10 -13.66 13.33
C ARG A 104 17.58 -13.99 13.25
N ASP A 105 18.33 -13.32 12.39
CA ASP A 105 19.76 -13.54 12.23
C ASP A 105 20.52 -13.13 13.50
N ILE A 106 20.21 -11.96 14.08
CA ILE A 106 20.77 -11.50 15.36
C ILE A 106 20.47 -12.50 16.50
N LEU A 107 19.23 -12.98 16.60
CA LEU A 107 18.85 -13.95 17.63
C LEU A 107 19.57 -15.29 17.47
N ASN A 108 19.80 -15.73 16.23
CA ASN A 108 20.53 -16.97 15.94
C ASN A 108 22.02 -16.83 16.29
N GLU A 109 22.63 -15.69 15.97
CA GLU A 109 24.01 -15.35 16.32
C GLU A 109 24.19 -15.39 17.85
N LEU A 110 23.34 -14.68 18.58
CA LEU A 110 23.39 -14.63 20.05
C LEU A 110 23.23 -16.02 20.68
N HIS A 111 22.33 -16.85 20.17
CA HIS A 111 22.18 -18.24 20.64
C HIS A 111 23.44 -19.08 20.40
N ARG A 112 24.14 -18.88 19.28
CA ARG A 112 25.39 -19.58 19.00
C ARG A 112 26.49 -19.16 19.98
N GLU A 113 26.65 -17.87 20.21
CA GLU A 113 27.65 -17.35 21.15
C GLU A 113 27.40 -17.84 22.58
N VAL A 114 26.14 -17.79 23.06
CA VAL A 114 25.78 -18.29 24.38
C VAL A 114 26.10 -19.79 24.51
N LYS A 115 25.85 -20.58 23.45
CA LYS A 115 26.15 -22.01 23.45
C LYS A 115 27.66 -22.28 23.45
N ALA A 116 28.43 -21.50 22.70
CA ALA A 116 29.89 -21.59 22.65
C ALA A 116 30.52 -21.26 24.01
N LEU A 117 30.13 -20.15 24.63
CA LEU A 117 30.62 -19.74 25.95
C LEU A 117 30.25 -20.77 27.04
N ARG A 118 29.04 -21.34 26.99
CA ARG A 118 28.65 -22.41 27.92
C ARG A 118 29.52 -23.66 27.77
N ALA A 119 29.84 -24.06 26.55
CA ALA A 119 30.71 -25.21 26.30
C ALA A 119 32.14 -24.96 26.80
N GLU A 120 32.68 -23.75 26.62
CA GLU A 120 34.00 -23.36 27.13
C GLU A 120 34.05 -23.39 28.67
N ILE A 121 33.01 -22.86 29.34
CA ILE A 121 32.92 -22.93 30.80
C ILE A 121 32.85 -24.38 31.30
N GLU A 122 32.12 -25.26 30.62
CA GLU A 122 32.06 -26.69 30.96
C GLU A 122 33.41 -27.38 30.81
N GLN A 123 34.15 -27.08 29.74
CA GLN A 123 35.52 -27.59 29.54
C GLN A 123 36.46 -27.14 30.66
N LEU A 124 36.49 -25.83 30.96
CA LEU A 124 37.33 -25.29 32.04
C LEU A 124 36.98 -25.88 33.41
N ARG A 125 35.69 -26.16 33.65
CA ARG A 125 35.24 -26.78 34.90
C ARG A 125 35.62 -28.26 34.98
N ALA A 126 35.66 -28.97 33.85
CA ALA A 126 36.11 -30.36 33.78
C ALA A 126 37.62 -30.48 34.03
N ASP A 127 38.43 -29.61 33.41
CA ASP A 127 39.89 -29.57 33.61
C ASP A 127 40.31 -29.18 35.03
N ARG A 128 39.49 -28.38 35.72
CA ARG A 128 39.74 -27.94 37.10
C ARG A 128 39.27 -28.94 38.17
N LYS A 129 38.64 -30.06 37.79
CA LYS A 129 38.25 -31.11 38.72
C LYS A 129 39.49 -31.97 39.07
N PRO A 130 39.92 -32.02 40.34
CA PRO A 130 41.13 -32.74 40.76
C PRO A 130 41.00 -34.25 40.61
#